data_AF-A0A947XA18-F1
#
_entry.id   AF-A0A947XA18-F1
#
_cell.length_a   1.000
_cell.length_b   1.000
_cell.length_c   1.000
_cell.angle_alpha   90.00
_cell.angle_beta   90.00
_cell.angle_gamma   90.00
#
_symmetry.space_group_name_H-M   'P 1'
#
loop_
_entity.id
_entity.type
_entity.pdbx_description
1 polymer ?
#
loop_
_entity_poly.entity_id
_entity_poly.type
_entity_poly.pdbx_seq_one_letter_code
_entity_poly.pdbx_strand_id
1 'polypeptide(L)' 'MKPVTTIVAILLIAISVAHLLRIILQVNIVADGVNIPIWLSILGCIVPAALAFMLWRENRK' A
#
# COMPACT_ATOMS: atom_id res chain seq x y z
N MET A 1 16.39 -5.02 -11.80
CA MET A 1 15.85 -5.37 -10.48
C MET A 1 16.21 -6.81 -10.16
N LYS A 2 16.71 -7.10 -8.96
CA LYS A 2 16.83 -8.50 -8.52
C LYS A 2 15.41 -9.11 -8.43
N PRO A 3 15.23 -10.41 -8.68
CA PRO A 3 13.89 -11.03 -8.71
C PRO A 3 13.07 -10.75 -7.44
N VAL A 4 13.73 -10.82 -6.27
CA VAL A 4 13.13 -10.48 -4.97
C VAL A 4 12.64 -9.04 -4.91
N THR A 5 13.38 -8.11 -5.50
CA THR A 5 13.03 -6.68 -5.48
C THR A 5 11.79 -6.38 -6.31
N THR A 6 11.61 -7.09 -7.43
CA THR A 6 10.38 -7.00 -8.23
C THR A 6 9.17 -7.54 -7.47
N ILE A 7 9.33 -8.67 -6.79
CA ILE A 7 8.25 -9.26 -5.97
C ILE A 7 7.82 -8.29 -4.86
N VAL A 8 8.78 -7.70 -4.16
CA VAL A 8 8.50 -6.71 -3.10
C VAL A 8 7.80 -5.47 -3.67
N ALA A 9 8.23 -4.95 -4.82
CA ALA A 9 7.57 -3.81 -5.46
C ALA A 9 6.11 -4.12 -5.81
N ILE A 10 5.83 -5.30 -6.39
CA ILE A 10 4.47 -5.73 -6.72
C ILE A 10 3.60 -5.86 -5.46
N LEU A 11 4.14 -6.45 -4.39
CA LEU A 11 3.44 -6.59 -3.12
C LEU A 11 3.06 -5.22 -2.54
N LEU A 12 4.01 -4.27 -2.52
CA LEU A 12 3.78 -2.92 -2.02
C LEU A 12 2.71 -2.18 -2.84
N ILE A 13 2.73 -2.35 -4.17
CA ILE A 13 1.69 -1.78 -5.05
C ILE A 13 0.32 -2.42 -4.75
N ALA A 14 0.25 -3.74 -4.60
CA ALA A 14 -1.01 -4.43 -4.28
C ALA A 14 -1.61 -3.95 -2.95
N ILE A 15 -0.78 -3.77 -1.91
CA ILE A 15 -1.20 -3.22 -0.61
C ILE A 15 -1.71 -1.78 -0.77
N SER A 16 -0.99 -0.95 -1.52
CA SER A 16 -1.41 0.44 -1.77
C SER A 16 -2.77 0.49 -2.49
N VAL A 17 -2.96 -0.33 -3.52
CA VAL A 17 -4.22 -0.42 -4.26
C VAL A 17 -5.36 -0.92 -3.36
N ALA A 18 -5.11 -1.89 -2.48
CA ALA A 18 -6.13 -2.38 -1.54
C ALA A 18 -6.59 -1.25 -0.59
N HIS A 19 -5.66 -0.45 -0.06
CA HIS A 19 -6.00 0.71 0.76
C HIS A 19 -6.72 1.79 -0.05
N LEU A 20 -6.34 2.03 -1.31
CA LEU A 20 -7.02 2.97 -2.20
C LEU A 20 -8.47 2.53 -2.47
N LEU A 21 -8.68 1.25 -2.79
CA LEU A 21 -10.02 0.67 -2.96
C LEU A 21 -10.84 0.80 -1.69
N ARG A 22 -10.24 0.54 -0.52
CA ARG A 22 -10.90 0.71 0.78
C ARG A 22 -11.42 2.14 0.96
N ILE A 23 -10.62 3.14 0.57
CA ILE A 23 -11.00 4.57 0.65
C ILE A 23 -12.13 4.88 -0.35
N ILE A 24 -12.01 4.44 -1.61
CA ILE A 24 -13.01 4.73 -2.66
C ILE A 24 -14.35 4.08 -2.35
N LEU A 25 -14.33 2.81 -1.93
CA LEU A 25 -15.53 2.04 -1.63
C LEU A 25 -16.06 2.28 -0.20
N GLN A 26 -15.40 3.16 0.57
CA GLN A 26 -15.76 3.48 1.97
C GLN A 26 -15.96 2.22 2.83
N VAL A 27 -15.07 1.24 2.67
CA VAL A 27 -15.20 -0.06 3.35
C VAL A 27 -14.93 0.12 4.85
N ASN A 28 -15.99 -0.04 5.65
CA ASN A 28 -15.90 -0.08 7.10
C ASN A 28 -15.26 -1.40 7.54
N ILE A 29 -14.14 -1.28 8.24
CA ILE A 29 -13.41 -2.43 8.79
C ILE A 29 -13.48 -2.30 10.31
N VAL A 30 -14.04 -3.33 10.94
CA VAL A 30 -14.05 -3.48 12.39
C VAL A 30 -13.01 -4.53 12.73
N ALA A 31 -12.02 -4.16 13.53
CA ALA A 31 -11.02 -5.08 14.07
C ALA A 31 -11.16 -5.10 15.59
N ASP A 32 -11.44 -6.28 16.15
CA ASP A 32 -11.61 -6.45 17.60
C ASP A 32 -12.63 -5.47 18.22
N GLY A 33 -13.75 -5.26 17.54
CA GLY A 33 -14.79 -4.32 17.97
C GLY A 33 -14.45 -2.83 17.77
N VAL A 34 -13.24 -2.50 17.33
CA VAL A 34 -12.82 -1.11 17.05
C VAL A 34 -13.00 -0.81 15.56
N ASN A 35 -13.71 0.29 15.27
CA ASN A 35 -13.80 0.84 13.91
C ASN A 35 -12.44 1.41 13.51
N ILE A 36 -11.79 0.80 12.51
CA ILE A 36 -10.55 1.34 11.97
C ILE A 36 -10.89 2.59 11.14
N PRO A 37 -10.39 3.77 11.51
CA PRO A 37 -10.76 4.99 10.81
C PRO A 37 -10.21 4.98 9.37
N ILE A 38 -10.92 5.62 8.44
CA ILE A 38 -10.53 5.68 7.02
C ILE A 38 -9.17 6.38 6.84
N TRP A 39 -8.87 7.39 7.66
CA TRP A 39 -7.62 8.15 7.56
C TRP A 39 -6.37 7.27 7.70
N LEU A 40 -6.46 6.16 8.46
CA LEU A 40 -5.36 5.19 8.60
C LEU A 40 -4.99 4.56 7.26
N SER A 41 -5.97 4.34 6.38
CA SER A 41 -5.72 3.80 5.05
C SER A 41 -5.12 4.80 4.09
N ILE A 42 -5.19 6.10 4.35
CA ILE A 42 -4.46 7.10 3.56
C ILE A 42 -2.96 6.86 3.73
N LEU A 43 -2.51 6.65 4.96
CA LEU A 43 -1.12 6.28 5.25
C LEU A 43 -0.76 4.91 4.65
N GLY A 44 -1.66 3.93 4.80
CA GLY A 44 -1.53 2.60 4.20
C GLY A 44 -1.49 2.61 2.66
N CYS A 45 -1.99 3.65 2.00
CA CYS A 45 -1.91 3.83 0.55
C CYS A 45 -0.60 4.53 0.16
N ILE A 46 -0.25 5.63 0.84
CA ILE A 46 0.87 6.49 0.47
C ILE A 46 2.22 5.83 0.74
N VAL A 47 2.40 5.22 1.92
CA VAL A 47 3.71 4.66 2.31
C VAL A 47 4.15 3.53 1.38
N PRO A 48 3.33 2.52 1.06
CA PRO A 48 3.74 1.46 0.16
C PRO A 48 3.96 1.95 -1.27
N ALA A 49 3.17 2.92 -1.75
CA ALA A 49 3.38 3.54 -3.06
C ALA A 49 4.73 4.27 -3.13
N ALA A 50 5.07 5.05 -2.10
CA ALA A 50 6.35 5.75 -2.01
C ALA A 50 7.53 4.77 -1.97
N LEU A 51 7.42 3.71 -1.16
CA LEU A 51 8.45 2.66 -1.08
C LEU A 51 8.63 1.92 -2.40
N ALA A 52 7.53 1.54 -3.06
CA ALA A 52 7.59 0.90 -4.38
C ALA A 52 8.25 1.81 -5.43
N PHE A 53 7.93 3.11 -5.40
CA PHE A 53 8.53 4.10 -6.29
C PHE A 53 10.03 4.29 -6.02
N MET A 54 10.43 4.41 -4.75
CA MET A 54 11.84 4.50 -4.35
C MET A 54 12.62 3.27 -4.80
N LEU A 55 12.05 2.08 -4.60
CA LEU A 55 12.66 0.81 -4.98
C LEU A 55 12.84 0.70 -6.49
N TRP A 56 11.85 1.15 -7.27
CA TRP A 56 12.00 1.26 -8.71
C TRP A 56 13.13 2.24 -9.08
N ARG A 57 13.14 3.44 -8.49
CA ARG A 57 14.16 4.47 -8.77
C ARG A 57 15.58 3.97 -8.49
N GLU A 58 15.78 3.26 -7.38
CA GLU A 58 17.08 2.70 -7.01
C GLU A 58 17.56 1.65 -8.01
N ASN A 59 16.65 0.85 -8.57
CA ASN A 59 16.99 -0.17 -9.55
C ASN A 59 17.14 0.34 -10.99
N ARG A 60 16.78 1.60 -11.25
CA ARG A 60 16.94 2.28 -12.55
C ARG A 60 18.24 3.09 -12.63
N LYS A 61 18.88 3.35 -11.49
CA LYS A 61 20.27 3.81 -11.41
C LYS A 61 21.21 2.62 -11.52
#